data_AF-A0A931QTL3-F1
#
_entry.id   AF-A0A931QTL3-F1
#
_cell.length_a   1.000
_cell.length_b   1.000
_cell.length_c   1.000
_cell.angle_alpha   90.00
_cell.angle_beta   90.00
_cell.angle_gamma   90.00
#
_symmetry.space_group_name_H-M   'P 1'
#
loop_
_entity.id
_entity.type
_entity.pdbx_description
1 polymer ?
#
loop_
_entity_poly.entity_id
_entity_poly.type
_entity_poly.pdbx_seq_one_letter_code
_entity_poly.pdbx_strand_id
1 'polypeptide(L)'
;MIEIRITTEAALSMLLERMKFELRQRQRAGLMMKELRLEDLSYKELFSVVEASVFDTIFLMPVELITHQTNLTSIITDTVRSLARIYKREEFALFTNKRAVKLIEPIVKYFARIGGAKDFQNN
;
A
#
# COMPACT_ATOMS: atom_id res chain seq x y z
N MET A 1 3.07 -21.85 2.02
CA MET A 1 3.19 -20.40 2.24
C MET A 1 4.29 -19.90 1.31
N ILE A 2 3.96 -19.00 0.38
CA ILE A 2 4.98 -18.33 -0.44
C ILE A 2 5.40 -17.11 0.36
N GLU A 3 6.68 -16.97 0.65
CA GLU A 3 7.20 -15.82 1.38
C GLU A 3 7.71 -14.76 0.40
N ILE A 4 7.22 -13.53 0.52
CA ILE A 4 7.76 -12.41 -0.24
C ILE A 4 9.11 -12.09 0.37
N ARG A 5 10.18 -12.35 -0.40
CA ARG A 5 11.57 -12.07 -0.01
C ARG A 5 11.94 -10.61 -0.31
N ILE A 6 11.23 -9.68 0.32
CA ILE A 6 11.56 -8.26 0.29
C ILE A 6 11.90 -7.81 1.71
N THR A 7 12.98 -7.03 1.85
CA THR A 7 13.30 -6.42 3.14
C THR A 7 12.32 -5.28 3.43
N THR A 8 12.10 -4.99 4.71
CA THR A 8 11.25 -3.87 5.12
C THR A 8 11.76 -2.54 4.55
N GLU A 9 13.08 -2.38 4.44
CA GLU A 9 13.73 -1.19 3.85
C GLU A 9 13.41 -1.05 2.35
N ALA A 10 13.44 -2.15 1.60
CA ALA A 10 13.11 -2.13 0.18
C ALA A 10 11.63 -1.81 -0.03
N ALA A 11 10.74 -2.43 0.74
CA ALA A 11 9.31 -2.14 0.72
C ALA A 11 9.03 -0.66 1.09
N LEU A 12 9.77 -0.12 2.05
CA LEU A 12 9.70 1.29 2.45
C LEU A 12 10.14 2.24 1.34
N SER A 13 11.25 1.95 0.67
CA SER A 13 11.71 2.76 -0.47
C SER A 13 10.66 2.80 -1.58
N MET A 14 10.08 1.64 -1.92
CA MET A 14 9.02 1.54 -2.92
C MET A 14 7.78 2.36 -2.50
N LEU A 15 7.37 2.25 -1.24
CA LEU A 15 6.22 3.01 -0.74
C LEU A 15 6.48 4.52 -0.81
N LEU A 16 7.66 5.00 -0.41
CA LEU A 16 8.00 6.42 -0.45
C LEU A 16 8.00 6.98 -1.88
N GLU A 17 8.49 6.22 -2.85
CA GLU A 17 8.43 6.59 -4.26
C GLU A 17 6.99 6.71 -4.74
N ARG A 18 6.14 5.75 -4.36
CA ARG A 18 4.71 5.77 -4.68
C ARG A 18 3.98 6.94 -4.03
N MET A 19 4.29 7.26 -2.77
CA MET A 19 3.73 8.44 -2.09
C MET A 19 4.09 9.74 -2.79
N LYS A 20 5.35 9.89 -3.24
CA LYS A 20 5.78 11.06 -4.01
C LYS A 20 5.07 11.12 -5.36
N PHE A 21 4.88 9.97 -6.02
CA PHE A 21 4.14 9.91 -7.29
C PHE A 21 2.68 10.32 -7.09
N GLU A 22 1.99 9.74 -6.12
CA GLU A 22 0.59 10.03 -5.80
C GLU A 22 0.37 11.50 -5.44
N LEU A 23 1.23 12.09 -4.59
CA LEU A 23 1.14 13.52 -4.26
C LEU A 23 1.22 14.39 -5.53
N ARG A 24 2.17 14.10 -6.44
CA ARG A 24 2.27 14.84 -7.71
C ARG A 24 1.03 14.67 -8.57
N GLN A 25 0.42 13.48 -8.59
CA GLN A 25 -0.80 13.22 -9.35
C GLN A 25 -1.98 14.01 -8.77
N ARG A 26 -2.15 14.04 -7.44
CA ARG A 26 -3.18 14.85 -6.77
C ARG A 26 -3.01 16.34 -7.00
N GLN A 27 -1.77 16.84 -6.98
CA GLN A 27 -1.45 18.24 -7.29
C GLN A 27 -1.78 18.59 -8.75
N ARG A 28 -1.49 17.70 -9.69
CA ARG A 28 -1.86 17.87 -11.11
C ARG A 28 -3.37 17.88 -11.31
N ALA A 29 -4.10 17.06 -10.57
CA ALA A 29 -5.55 17.01 -10.59
C ALA A 29 -6.25 18.17 -9.84
N GLY A 30 -5.49 19.05 -9.17
CA GLY A 30 -6.04 20.15 -8.38
C GLY A 30 -6.67 19.72 -7.05
N LEU A 31 -6.46 18.47 -6.62
CA LEU A 31 -6.97 17.93 -5.35
C LEU A 31 -6.12 18.34 -4.14
N MET A 32 -4.90 18.79 -4.39
CA MET A 32 -3.98 19.32 -3.38
C MET A 32 -3.25 20.54 -3.93
N MET A 33 -2.88 21.46 -3.02
CA MET A 33 -2.10 22.65 -3.40
C MET A 33 -0.76 22.23 -4.01
N LYS A 34 -0.38 22.93 -5.09
CA LYS A 34 0.93 22.75 -5.73
C LYS A 34 2.03 23.08 -4.72
N GLU A 35 3.21 22.48 -4.92
CA GLU A 35 4.42 22.71 -4.12
C GLU A 35 4.39 22.21 -2.66
N LEU A 36 3.24 21.78 -2.13
CA LEU A 36 3.20 21.02 -0.88
C LEU A 36 4.08 19.77 -0.99
N ARG A 37 4.84 19.50 0.07
CA ARG A 37 5.59 18.26 0.25
C ARG A 37 4.83 17.33 1.20
N LEU A 38 5.25 16.07 1.25
CA LEU A 38 4.60 15.06 2.10
C LEU A 38 4.67 15.45 3.59
N GLU A 39 5.77 16.11 3.98
CA GLU A 39 6.02 16.58 5.34
C GLU A 39 5.08 17.72 5.76
N ASP A 40 4.56 18.47 4.79
CA ASP A 40 3.71 19.64 5.02
C ASP A 40 2.22 19.22 5.22
N LEU A 41 1.89 17.96 4.94
CA LEU A 41 0.53 17.43 5.06
C LEU A 41 0.14 17.13 6.53
N SER A 42 -1.14 17.31 6.83
CA SER A 42 -1.72 16.77 8.07
C SER A 42 -1.67 15.24 8.07
N TYR A 43 -1.73 14.60 9.24
CA TYR A 43 -1.75 13.13 9.31
C TYR A 43 -2.86 12.53 8.46
N LYS A 44 -4.06 13.12 8.47
CA LYS A 44 -5.21 12.63 7.68
C LYS A 44 -4.92 12.68 6.18
N GLU A 45 -4.37 13.77 5.68
CA GLU A 45 -4.02 13.93 4.26
C GLU A 45 -2.88 13.00 3.88
N LEU A 46 -1.81 12.96 4.67
CA LEU A 46 -0.68 12.09 4.44
C LEU A 46 -1.09 10.62 4.46
N PHE A 47 -1.91 10.21 5.42
CA PHE A 47 -2.42 8.85 5.50
C PHE A 47 -3.26 8.48 4.27
N SER A 48 -4.08 9.40 3.76
CA SER A 48 -4.81 9.15 2.51
C SER A 48 -3.90 8.95 1.29
N VAL A 49 -2.72 9.59 1.27
CA VAL A 49 -1.69 9.37 0.25
C VAL A 49 -1.03 8.01 0.46
N VAL A 50 -0.74 7.63 1.71
CA VAL A 50 -0.20 6.31 2.07
C VAL A 50 -1.15 5.19 1.64
N GLU A 51 -2.46 5.30 1.92
CA GLU A 51 -3.44 4.28 1.55
C GLU A 51 -3.49 4.05 0.03
N ALA A 52 -3.55 5.13 -0.75
CA ALA A 52 -3.51 5.04 -2.21
C ALA A 52 -2.18 4.44 -2.72
N SER A 53 -1.06 4.84 -2.10
CA SER A 53 0.27 4.33 -2.47
C SER A 53 0.46 2.85 -2.13
N VAL A 54 -0.08 2.39 -1.01
CA VAL A 54 -0.11 0.97 -0.63
C VAL A 54 -0.96 0.19 -1.62
N PHE A 55 -2.13 0.69 -1.98
CA PHE A 55 -2.99 0.08 -2.98
C PHE A 55 -2.26 -0.09 -4.32
N ASP A 56 -1.67 0.98 -4.85
CA ASP A 56 -0.91 0.95 -6.10
C ASP A 56 0.27 -0.03 -6.04
N THR A 57 1.00 -0.03 -4.92
CA THR A 57 2.14 -0.93 -4.73
C THR A 57 1.68 -2.38 -4.79
N ILE A 58 0.57 -2.71 -4.12
CA ILE A 58 0.04 -4.07 -4.11
C ILE A 58 -0.46 -4.47 -5.49
N PHE A 59 -1.17 -3.58 -6.17
CA PHE A 59 -1.75 -3.86 -7.48
C PHE A 59 -0.69 -4.17 -8.56
N LEU A 60 0.54 -3.72 -8.35
CA LEU A 60 1.67 -3.95 -9.26
C LEU A 60 2.48 -5.21 -8.93
N MET A 61 2.13 -5.92 -7.85
CA MET A 61 2.76 -7.19 -7.55
C MET A 61 2.20 -8.32 -8.43
N PRO A 62 2.98 -9.38 -8.68
CA PRO A 62 2.47 -10.62 -9.25
C PRO A 62 1.24 -11.12 -8.48
N VAL A 63 0.19 -11.49 -9.21
CA VAL A 63 -1.11 -11.88 -8.64
C VAL A 63 -0.96 -13.03 -7.66
N GLU A 64 -0.05 -13.97 -7.94
CA GLU A 64 0.25 -15.12 -7.09
C GLU A 64 0.72 -14.68 -5.70
N LEU A 65 1.52 -13.61 -5.60
CA LEU A 65 1.99 -13.08 -4.30
C LEU A 65 0.87 -12.40 -3.50
N ILE A 66 -0.19 -11.96 -4.18
CA ILE A 66 -1.34 -11.30 -3.57
C ILE A 66 -2.37 -12.35 -3.11
N THR A 67 -2.65 -13.36 -3.93
CA THR A 67 -3.74 -14.32 -3.68
C THR A 67 -3.35 -15.51 -2.82
N HIS A 68 -2.06 -15.83 -2.71
CA HIS A 68 -1.59 -16.88 -1.80
C HIS A 68 -1.42 -16.38 -0.35
N GLN A 69 -1.42 -17.30 0.62
CA GLN A 69 -1.01 -16.97 1.99
C GLN A 69 0.47 -16.57 1.97
N THR A 70 0.71 -15.26 2.03
CA THR A 70 2.03 -14.62 2.11
C THR A 70 2.15 -13.77 3.36
N ASN A 71 3.36 -13.29 3.64
CA ASN A 71 3.68 -12.32 4.69
C ASN A 71 3.35 -10.86 4.27
N LEU A 72 2.53 -10.64 3.24
CA LEU A 72 2.22 -9.29 2.73
C LEU A 72 1.64 -8.38 3.81
N THR A 73 0.70 -8.87 4.61
CA THR A 73 0.09 -8.09 5.70
C THR A 73 1.11 -7.56 6.69
N SER A 74 2.07 -8.39 7.10
CA SER A 74 3.12 -7.95 8.04
C SER A 74 4.08 -6.97 7.38
N ILE A 75 4.49 -7.22 6.14
CA ILE A 75 5.35 -6.29 5.37
C ILE A 75 4.68 -4.92 5.30
N ILE A 76 3.42 -4.83 4.85
CA ILE A 76 2.70 -3.55 4.77
C ILE A 76 2.59 -2.89 6.15
N THR A 77 2.33 -3.66 7.20
CA THR A 77 2.23 -3.11 8.56
C THR A 77 3.54 -2.49 9.02
N ASP A 78 4.66 -3.20 8.86
CA ASP A 78 5.98 -2.74 9.29
C ASP A 78 6.49 -1.58 8.44
N THR A 79 6.21 -1.61 7.14
CA THR A 79 6.51 -0.51 6.22
C THR A 79 5.74 0.76 6.59
N VAL A 80 4.43 0.66 6.83
CA VAL A 80 3.62 1.83 7.23
C VAL A 80 4.05 2.36 8.59
N ARG A 81 4.37 1.49 9.56
CA ARG A 81 4.89 1.92 10.87
C ARG A 81 6.21 2.68 10.77
N SER A 82 7.06 2.29 9.82
CA SER A 82 8.36 2.95 9.60
C SER A 82 8.21 4.41 9.17
N LEU A 83 7.07 4.79 8.60
CA LEU A 83 6.75 6.19 8.26
C LEU A 83 6.66 7.11 9.48
N ALA A 84 6.41 6.55 10.68
CA ALA A 84 6.36 7.33 11.92
C ALA A 84 7.67 8.11 12.14
N ARG A 85 8.81 7.44 11.91
CA ARG A 85 10.14 8.05 12.06
C ARG A 85 10.46 9.02 10.94
N ILE A 86 10.02 8.74 9.72
CA ILE A 86 10.30 9.57 8.54
C ILE A 86 9.57 10.91 8.61
N TYR A 87 8.26 10.86 8.88
CA TYR A 87 7.42 12.05 8.89
C TYR A 87 7.21 12.64 10.28
N LYS A 88 7.80 12.04 11.32
CA LYS A 88 7.65 12.44 12.73
C LYS A 88 6.18 12.48 13.16
N ARG A 89 5.44 11.41 12.83
CA ARG A 89 4.01 11.23 13.12
C ARG A 89 3.78 9.90 13.84
N GLU A 90 3.65 9.93 15.15
CA GLU A 90 3.51 8.73 16.00
C GLU A 90 2.25 7.91 15.68
N GLU A 91 1.24 8.52 15.06
CA GLU A 91 0.02 7.86 14.64
C GLU A 91 0.28 6.70 13.66
N PHE A 92 1.37 6.75 12.87
CA PHE A 92 1.79 5.63 12.03
C PHE A 92 2.31 4.43 12.83
N ALA A 93 2.96 4.64 13.98
CA ALA A 93 3.46 3.56 14.81
C ALA A 93 2.30 2.69 15.36
N LEU A 94 1.12 3.29 15.51
CA LEU A 94 -0.12 2.64 15.94
C LEU A 94 -0.84 1.86 14.82
N PHE A 95 -0.32 1.85 13.59
CA PHE A 95 -0.88 1.05 12.51
C PHE A 95 -0.82 -0.44 12.86
N THR A 96 -1.85 -1.21 12.52
CA THR A 96 -1.99 -2.62 12.94
C THR A 96 -2.18 -3.55 11.76
N ASN A 97 -1.86 -4.83 11.94
CA ASN A 97 -2.18 -5.89 10.96
C ASN A 97 -3.66 -5.87 10.56
N LYS A 98 -4.57 -5.58 11.50
CA LYS A 98 -6.01 -5.48 11.20
C LYS A 98 -6.31 -4.35 10.22
N ARG A 99 -5.60 -3.21 10.32
CA ARG A 99 -5.73 -2.11 9.35
C ARG A 99 -5.11 -2.48 8.00
N ALA A 100 -3.94 -3.12 7.99
CA ALA A 100 -3.34 -3.64 6.76
C ALA A 100 -4.28 -4.61 6.03
N VAL A 101 -4.86 -5.59 6.74
CA VAL A 101 -5.84 -6.53 6.17
C VAL A 101 -7.00 -5.79 5.52
N LYS A 102 -7.56 -4.77 6.17
CA LYS A 102 -8.66 -3.99 5.59
C LYS A 102 -8.28 -3.29 4.27
N LEU A 103 -7.04 -2.85 4.11
CA LEU A 103 -6.55 -2.25 2.87
C LEU A 103 -6.31 -3.30 1.77
N ILE A 104 -5.79 -4.47 2.17
CA ILE A 104 -5.35 -5.52 1.24
C ILE A 104 -6.53 -6.39 0.77
N GLU A 105 -7.49 -6.67 1.66
CA GLU A 105 -8.57 -7.65 1.44
C GLU A 105 -9.42 -7.37 0.18
N PRO A 106 -9.81 -6.12 -0.15
CA PRO A 106 -10.52 -5.85 -1.40
C PRO A 106 -9.73 -6.26 -2.64
N ILE A 107 -8.40 -6.06 -2.63
CA ILE A 107 -7.50 -6.39 -3.74
C ILE A 107 -7.37 -7.92 -3.87
N VAL A 108 -7.18 -8.60 -2.74
CA VAL A 108 -7.10 -10.07 -2.69
C VAL A 108 -8.39 -10.69 -3.22
N LYS A 109 -9.55 -10.21 -2.75
CA LYS A 109 -10.86 -10.70 -3.22
C LYS A 109 -11.06 -10.46 -4.71
N TYR A 110 -10.65 -9.29 -5.21
CA TYR A 110 -10.74 -8.95 -6.62
C TYR A 110 -9.93 -9.95 -7.49
N PHE A 111 -8.66 -10.18 -7.15
CA PHE A 111 -7.81 -11.09 -7.91
C PHE A 111 -8.21 -12.56 -7.76
N ALA A 112 -8.63 -13.00 -6.56
CA ALA A 112 -9.13 -14.35 -6.35
C ALA A 112 -10.36 -14.64 -7.22
N ARG A 113 -11.27 -13.67 -7.38
CA ARG A 113 -12.45 -13.80 -8.25
C ARG A 113 -12.07 -13.90 -9.73
N ILE A 114 -11.08 -13.12 -10.19
CA ILE A 114 -10.61 -13.18 -11.58
C ILE A 114 -9.90 -14.52 -11.86
N GLY A 115 -9.10 -15.01 -10.92
CA GLY A 115 -8.44 -16.31 -11.01
C GLY A 115 -9.45 -17.46 -11.18
N GLY A 116 -10.51 -17.48 -10.36
CA GLY A 116 -11.55 -18.51 -10.42
C GLY A 116 -12.50 -18.42 -11.63
N ALA A 117 -12.57 -17.28 -12.32
CA ALA A 117 -13.38 -17.14 -13.53
C ALA A 117 -12.80 -17.89 -14.74
N LYS A 118 -11.51 -18.23 -14.74
CA LYS A 118 -10.87 -19.02 -15.81
C LYS A 118 -11.32 -20.48 -15.82
N ASP A 119 -11.76 -21.03 -14.68
CA ASP A 119 -12.23 -22.42 -14.60
C ASP A 119 -13.62 -22.64 -15.22
N PHE A 120 -14.38 -21.56 -15.49
CA PHE A 120 -15.71 -21.65 -16.11
C PHE A 120 -15.70 -21.77 -17.65
N GLN A 121 -14.57 -21.55 -18.32
CA GLN A 121 -14.49 -21.64 -19.79
C GLN A 121 -14.09 -23.04 -20.32
N ASN A 122 -13.89 -24.02 -19.43
CA ASN A 122 -13.52 -25.39 -19.79
C ASN A 122 -14.66 -26.42 -19.62
N ASN A 123 -15.92 -25.99 -19.53
CA ASN A 123 -17.10 -26.87 -19.54
C ASN A 123 -18.04 -26.54 -20.70
#